data_AF-A0A830D8U7-F1
#
_entry.id   AF-A0A830D8U7-F1
#
_cell.length_a   1.000
_cell.length_b   1.000
_cell.length_c   1.000
_cell.angle_alpha   90.00
_cell.angle_beta   90.00
_cell.angle_gamma   90.00
#
_symmetry.space_group_name_H-M   'P 1'
#
loop_
_entity.id
_entity.type
_entity.pdbx_description
1 polymer ?
#
loop_
_entity_poly.entity_id
_entity_poly.type
_entity_poly.pdbx_seq_one_letter_code
_entity_poly.pdbx_strand_id
1 'polypeptide(L)'
;MRTLYPGQGFDWSFNINIIRSTLFFCHFYWESKQDTFDVFNTKWDLYRVYNYVNYVVRTDGVYLNNDDSTDHKTNYNKIRTW
;
A
#
# COMPACT_ATOMS: atom_id res chain seq x y z
N MET A 1 13.33 6.47 4.01
CA MET A 1 12.46 7.47 3.36
C MET A 1 12.91 7.59 1.91
N ARG A 2 11.99 7.49 0.94
CA ARG A 2 12.30 7.55 -0.49
C ARG A 2 11.35 8.54 -1.14
N THR A 3 11.90 9.54 -1.84
CA THR A 3 11.11 10.52 -2.59
C THR A 3 10.79 9.95 -3.96
N LEU A 4 9.52 10.04 -4.36
CA LEU A 4 9.02 9.61 -5.67
C LEU A 4 8.41 10.82 -6.39
N TYR A 5 8.71 10.96 -7.68
CA TYR A 5 8.10 11.93 -8.57
C TYR A 5 6.87 11.33 -9.27
N PRO A 6 5.98 12.16 -9.85
CA PRO A 6 4.84 11.66 -10.60
C PRO A 6 5.24 10.63 -11.66
N GLY A 7 4.53 9.50 -11.69
CA GLY A 7 4.79 8.37 -12.60
C GLY A 7 5.87 7.39 -12.12
N GLN A 8 6.53 7.63 -10.99
CA GLN A 8 7.50 6.70 -10.42
C GLN A 8 6.84 5.71 -9.47
N GLY A 9 7.32 4.46 -9.50
CA GLY A 9 6.96 3.40 -8.58
C GLY A 9 8.11 3.03 -7.65
N PHE A 10 7.77 2.40 -6.54
CA PHE A 10 8.72 1.73 -5.66
C PHE A 10 8.12 0.40 -5.23
N ASP A 11 8.83 -0.67 -5.58
CA ASP A 11 8.41 -2.04 -5.30
C ASP A 11 9.37 -2.66 -4.29
N TRP A 12 8.81 -3.44 -3.37
CA TRP A 12 9.58 -4.26 -2.45
C TRP A 12 8.83 -5.57 -2.19
N SER A 13 9.58 -6.59 -1.79
CA SER A 13 9.04 -7.89 -1.42
C SER A 13 9.68 -8.34 -0.12
N PHE A 14 8.93 -9.10 0.68
CA PHE A 14 9.38 -9.57 1.98
C PHE A 14 8.77 -10.93 2.28
N ASN A 15 9.38 -11.65 3.22
CA ASN A 15 8.79 -12.85 3.81
C ASN A 15 8.27 -12.50 5.22
N ILE A 16 7.13 -13.09 5.61
CA ILE A 16 6.61 -12.96 6.97
C ILE A 16 7.56 -13.70 7.92
N ASN A 17 7.88 -13.09 9.07
CA ASN A 17 8.73 -13.73 10.06
C ASN A 17 8.02 -14.91 10.76
N ILE A 18 8.79 -15.84 11.33
CA ILE A 18 8.25 -17.06 11.95
C ILE A 18 7.30 -16.74 13.12
N ILE A 19 7.59 -15.67 13.87
CA ILE A 19 6.77 -15.22 15.02
C ILE A 19 5.53 -14.40 14.61
N ARG A 20 5.26 -14.26 13.31
CA ARG A 20 4.06 -13.60 12.74
C ARG A 20 3.79 -12.20 13.30
N SER A 21 4.84 -11.40 13.42
CA SER A 21 4.80 -10.05 13.99
C SER A 21 5.17 -8.96 12.96
N THR A 22 5.33 -9.31 11.69
CA THR A 22 5.73 -8.36 10.65
C THR A 22 4.64 -7.30 10.45
N LEU A 23 5.06 -6.03 10.50
CA LEU A 23 4.23 -4.85 10.27
C LEU A 23 5.03 -3.87 9.42
N PHE A 24 4.41 -3.38 8.34
CA PHE A 24 4.92 -2.27 7.55
C PHE A 24 3.86 -1.18 7.49
N PHE A 25 4.27 0.06 7.75
CA PHE A 25 3.44 1.23 7.57
C PHE A 25 4.13 2.19 6.59
N CYS A 26 3.34 2.99 5.89
CA CYS A 26 3.85 4.06 5.06
C CYS A 26 3.30 5.39 5.55
N HIS A 27 4.20 6.36 5.67
CA HIS A 27 3.85 7.77 5.82
C HIS A 27 4.04 8.44 4.46
N PHE A 28 2.92 8.80 3.82
CA PHE A 28 2.90 9.54 2.57
C PHE A 28 2.73 11.01 2.89
N TYR A 29 3.60 11.87 2.36
CA TYR A 29 3.49 13.31 2.59
C TYR A 29 4.04 14.11 1.42
N TRP A 30 3.36 15.19 1.08
CA TRP A 30 3.86 16.27 0.24
C TRP A 30 3.04 17.55 0.52
N GLU A 31 3.73 18.69 0.57
CA GLU A 31 3.10 19.97 0.94
C GLU A 31 2.28 19.85 2.24
N SER A 32 0.98 20.18 2.20
CA SER A 32 0.06 20.09 3.34
C SER A 32 -0.67 18.73 3.44
N LYS A 33 -0.41 17.79 2.54
CA LYS A 33 -1.08 16.49 2.47
C LYS A 33 -0.21 15.45 3.14
N GLN A 34 -0.78 14.75 4.11
CA GLN A 34 -0.10 13.65 4.79
C GLN A 34 -1.10 12.60 5.24
N ASP A 35 -0.71 11.33 5.16
CA ASP A 35 -1.44 10.23 5.78
C ASP A 35 -0.46 9.13 6.17
N THR A 36 -0.74 8.44 7.28
CA THR A 36 0.06 7.32 7.78
C THR A 36 -0.84 6.13 8.09
N PHE A 37 -0.54 5.00 7.49
CA PHE A 37 -1.30 3.78 7.73
C PHE A 37 -0.46 2.52 7.51
N ASP A 38 -0.92 1.42 8.11
CA ASP A 38 -0.36 0.08 7.91
C ASP A 38 -0.61 -0.36 6.47
N VAL A 39 0.45 -0.54 5.70
CA VAL A 39 0.40 -1.12 4.34
C VAL A 39 0.42 -2.65 4.38
N PHE A 40 0.94 -3.21 5.47
CA PHE A 40 0.89 -4.63 5.79
C PHE A 40 0.91 -4.83 7.32
N ASN A 41 0.05 -5.69 7.84
CA ASN A 41 0.02 -6.10 9.23
C ASN A 41 -0.34 -7.59 9.33
N THR A 42 0.60 -8.41 9.79
CA THR A 42 0.42 -9.86 9.88
C THR A 42 -0.81 -10.24 10.72
N LYS A 43 -1.24 -9.44 11.69
CA LYS A 43 -2.41 -9.78 12.52
C LYS A 43 -3.71 -9.87 11.74
N TRP A 44 -3.84 -9.15 10.63
CA TRP A 44 -5.06 -9.11 9.82
C TRP A 44 -4.84 -9.63 8.40
N ASP A 45 -3.62 -9.52 7.88
CA ASP A 45 -3.29 -9.91 6.50
C ASP A 45 -2.98 -11.40 6.32
N LEU A 46 -2.86 -12.18 7.40
CA LEU A 46 -2.68 -13.63 7.29
C LEU A 46 -3.82 -14.36 6.57
N TYR A 47 -5.00 -13.74 6.52
CA TYR A 47 -6.16 -14.27 5.82
C TYR A 47 -6.35 -13.65 4.43
N ARG A 48 -5.54 -12.65 4.06
CA ARG A 48 -5.56 -12.09 2.71
C ARG A 48 -4.80 -13.04 1.79
N VAL A 49 -5.39 -13.38 0.65
CA VAL A 49 -4.81 -14.29 -0.36
C VAL A 49 -3.91 -13.52 -1.33
N TYR A 50 -3.51 -12.29 -0.97
CA TYR A 50 -2.86 -11.38 -1.90
C TYR A 50 -1.35 -11.55 -1.89
N ASN A 51 -0.78 -11.82 -3.07
CA ASN A 51 0.67 -11.80 -3.26
C ASN A 51 1.15 -10.41 -3.66
N TYR A 52 0.26 -9.58 -4.21
CA TYR A 52 0.57 -8.22 -4.65
C TYR A 52 -0.45 -7.23 -4.12
N VAL A 53 0.04 -6.14 -3.52
CA VAL A 53 -0.77 -5.01 -3.09
C VAL A 53 -0.12 -3.73 -3.59
N ASN A 54 -0.85 -2.97 -4.39
CA ASN A 54 -0.41 -1.72 -4.99
C ASN A 54 -1.12 -0.56 -4.32
N TYR A 55 -0.35 0.43 -3.87
CA TYR A 55 -0.86 1.70 -3.38
C TYR A 55 -0.55 2.80 -4.39
N VAL A 56 -1.57 3.53 -4.82
CA VAL A 56 -1.41 4.69 -5.72
C VAL A 56 -1.85 5.94 -4.98
N VAL A 57 -0.91 6.87 -4.86
CA VAL A 57 -1.10 8.16 -4.24
C VAL A 57 -1.47 9.18 -5.32
N ARG A 58 -2.60 9.85 -5.16
CA ARG A 58 -3.10 10.86 -6.12
C ARG A 58 -3.33 12.21 -5.44
N THR A 59 -3.73 13.23 -6.18
CA THR A 59 -3.98 14.55 -5.56
C THR A 59 -5.17 14.57 -4.60
N ASP A 60 -6.04 13.58 -4.64
CA ASP A 60 -7.32 13.55 -3.91
C ASP A 60 -7.45 12.42 -2.88
N GLY A 61 -6.48 11.51 -2.82
CA GLY A 61 -6.41 10.47 -1.79
C GLY A 61 -5.50 9.31 -2.15
N VAL A 62 -5.63 8.24 -1.36
CA VAL A 62 -4.86 7.00 -1.54
C VAL A 62 -5.78 5.91 -2.07
N TYR A 63 -5.28 5.20 -3.07
CA TYR A 63 -5.96 4.13 -3.76
C TYR A 63 -5.22 2.81 -3.55
N LEU A 64 -5.98 1.71 -3.49
CA LEU A 64 -5.46 0.36 -3.34
C LEU A 64 -5.97 -0.53 -4.47
N ASN A 65 -5.09 -1.41 -4.95
CA ASN A 65 -5.41 -2.54 -5.80
C ASN A 65 -4.61 -3.76 -5.35
N ASN A 66 -5.10 -4.97 -5.59
CA ASN A 66 -4.45 -6.22 -5.25
C ASN A 66 -4.72 -7.29 -6.33
N ASP A 67 -4.14 -8.46 -6.20
CA ASP A 67 -4.29 -9.59 -7.13
C ASP A 67 -5.61 -10.39 -6.97
N ASP A 68 -6.52 -10.03 -6.05
CA ASP A 68 -7.94 -10.49 -6.11
C ASP A 68 -8.72 -9.81 -7.23
N SER A 69 -8.28 -8.61 -7.59
CA SER A 69 -8.94 -7.84 -8.61
C SER A 69 -8.78 -8.55 -9.95
N THR A 70 -9.90 -8.77 -10.64
CA THR A 70 -9.94 -9.27 -12.02
C THR A 70 -9.07 -8.43 -12.98
N ASP A 71 -8.70 -7.20 -12.59
CA ASP A 71 -7.66 -6.40 -13.23
C ASP A 71 -6.81 -5.66 -12.17
N HIS A 72 -5.69 -6.28 -11.79
CA HIS A 72 -4.69 -5.73 -10.86
C HIS A 72 -3.93 -4.49 -11.38
N LYS A 73 -4.20 -4.04 -12.63
CA LYS A 73 -3.59 -2.84 -13.21
C LYS A 73 -4.53 -1.64 -13.28
N THR A 74 -5.86 -1.83 -13.25
CA THR A 74 -6.80 -0.72 -13.49
C THR A 74 -7.85 -0.51 -12.39
N ASN A 75 -8.20 -1.54 -11.62
CA ASN A 75 -9.26 -1.47 -10.60
C ASN A 75 -8.76 -0.97 -9.24
N TYR A 76 -8.53 0.33 -9.15
CA TYR A 76 -8.11 1.01 -7.94
C TYR A 76 -9.31 1.46 -7.09
N ASN A 77 -9.40 0.97 -5.86
CA ASN A 77 -10.38 1.41 -4.88
C ASN A 77 -9.81 2.54 -4.03
N LYS A 78 -10.54 3.65 -3.89
CA LYS A 78 -10.13 4.73 -2.99
C LYS A 78 -10.35 4.28 -1.55
N ILE A 79 -9.26 4.24 -0.76
CA ILE A 79 -9.29 3.75 0.63
C ILE A 79 -9.12 4.87 1.65
N ARG A 80 -8.56 6.02 1.24
CA ARG A 80 -8.31 7.18 2.10
C ARG A 80 -8.49 8.48 1.33
N THR A 81 -8.80 9.54 2.07
CA THR A 81 -8.68 10.95 1.68
C THR A 81 -7.57 11.58 2.51
N TRP A 82 -7.03 12.72 2.07
CA TRP A 82 -6.03 13.49 2.85
C TRP A 82 -6.55 13.95 4.20
#